data_AF-A0A938P1L3-F1
#
_entry.id   AF-A0A938P1L3-F1
#
_cell.length_a   1.000
_cell.length_b   1.000
_cell.length_c   1.000
_cell.angle_alpha   90.00
_cell.angle_beta   90.00
_cell.angle_gamma   90.00
#
_symmetry.space_group_name_H-M   'P 1'
#
loop_
_entity.id
_entity.type
_entity.pdbx_description
1 polymer ?
#
loop_
_entity_poly.entity_id
_entity_poly.type
_entity_poly.pdbx_seq_one_letter_code
_entity_poly.pdbx_strand_id
1 'polypeptide(L)'
;TENDGLFVSRDEGAAWEPAQSFPKHLTVYAIVFDPSVAGVLYVGTHGGGVYRSLDGGTTWKQCSVGLKNLDVHSLVVVPSNPRIVLAGTLNGGLYRSTDGGSRWEFNSQDEGQVWGLSVR
;
A
#
# COMPACT_ATOMS: atom_id res chain seq x y z
N THR A 1 4.04 15.56 -1.38
CA THR A 1 5.19 16.23 -0.73
C THR A 1 5.75 15.29 0.31
N GLU A 2 7.07 15.28 0.52
CA GLU A 2 7.68 14.39 1.52
C GLU A 2 7.17 14.76 2.91
N ASN A 3 6.88 13.75 3.74
CA ASN A 3 6.42 13.92 5.13
C ASN A 3 5.11 14.70 5.37
N ASP A 4 4.32 15.00 4.34
CA ASP A 4 2.99 15.64 4.50
C ASP A 4 1.82 14.66 4.43
N GLY A 5 2.11 13.37 4.23
CA GLY A 5 1.11 12.31 4.15
C GLY A 5 0.48 12.17 2.76
N LEU A 6 -0.76 11.69 2.74
CA LEU A 6 -1.54 11.45 1.54
C LEU A 6 -2.54 12.60 1.32
N PHE A 7 -2.75 12.98 0.07
CA PHE A 7 -3.76 13.96 -0.35
C PHE A 7 -4.77 13.30 -1.29
N VAL A 8 -6.02 13.74 -1.22
CA VAL A 8 -7.12 13.24 -2.04
C VAL A 8 -7.82 14.43 -2.71
N SER A 9 -8.27 14.24 -3.94
CA SER A 9 -9.15 15.17 -4.65
C SER A 9 -10.51 14.51 -4.87
N ARG A 10 -11.57 15.31 -4.83
CA ARG A 10 -12.96 14.89 -5.09
C ARG A 10 -13.58 15.61 -6.29
N ASP A 11 -12.79 16.42 -6.98
CA ASP A 11 -13.20 17.34 -8.04
C ASP A 11 -12.24 17.26 -9.24
N GLU A 12 -11.87 16.02 -9.59
CA GLU A 12 -11.05 15.72 -10.77
C GLU A 12 -9.68 16.43 -10.77
N GLY A 13 -9.13 16.67 -9.57
CA GLY A 13 -7.82 17.28 -9.36
C GLY A 13 -7.82 18.80 -9.29
N ALA A 14 -8.99 19.45 -9.33
CA ALA A 14 -9.09 20.91 -9.21
C ALA A 14 -8.68 21.41 -7.82
N ALA A 15 -9.00 20.67 -6.76
CA ALA A 15 -8.53 20.90 -5.40
C ALA A 15 -8.07 19.61 -4.71
N TRP A 16 -7.20 19.77 -3.73
CA TRP A 16 -6.62 18.67 -2.95
C TRP A 16 -6.73 18.96 -1.47
N GLU A 17 -7.18 17.96 -0.71
CA GLU A 17 -7.25 17.99 0.74
C GLU A 17 -6.40 16.87 1.35
N PRO A 18 -5.82 17.05 2.55
CA PRO A 18 -5.16 15.95 3.26
C PRO A 18 -6.15 14.80 3.49
N ALA A 19 -5.71 13.56 3.26
CA ALA A 19 -6.50 12.37 3.51
C ALA A 19 -6.83 12.27 5.00
N GLN A 20 -8.12 12.25 5.33
CA GLN A 20 -8.56 12.15 6.71
C GLN A 20 -8.13 10.81 7.31
N SER A 21 -7.76 10.83 8.60
CA SER A 21 -7.30 9.66 9.35
C SER A 21 -6.04 8.97 8.83
N PHE A 22 -5.39 9.47 7.76
CA PHE A 22 -4.07 9.02 7.35
C PHE A 22 -2.98 9.73 8.18
N PRO A 23 -1.90 9.04 8.61
CA PRO A 23 -0.83 9.68 9.36
C PRO A 23 -0.15 10.82 8.58
N LYS A 24 -0.09 12.01 9.19
CA LYS A 24 0.37 13.26 8.55
C LYS A 24 1.88 13.38 8.37
N HIS A 25 2.65 12.36 8.72
CA HIS A 25 4.12 12.38 8.68
C HIS A 25 4.73 11.14 8.03
N LEU A 26 3.94 10.42 7.24
CA LEU A 26 4.43 9.30 6.46
C LEU A 26 4.63 9.72 5.02
N THR A 27 5.81 9.42 4.48
CA THR A 27 6.05 9.50 3.05
C THR A 27 5.38 8.32 2.37
N VAL A 28 4.55 8.61 1.36
CA VAL A 28 3.87 7.62 0.53
C VAL A 28 4.74 7.30 -0.69
N TYR A 29 5.04 6.02 -0.90
CA TYR A 29 5.83 5.55 -2.04
C TYR A 29 5.01 4.83 -3.10
N ALA A 30 3.94 4.15 -2.72
CA ALA A 30 3.09 3.39 -3.63
C ALA A 30 1.62 3.56 -3.30
N ILE A 31 0.78 3.59 -4.33
CA ILE A 31 -0.68 3.55 -4.22
C ILE A 31 -1.20 2.57 -5.28
N VAL A 32 -2.08 1.65 -4.88
CA VAL A 32 -2.72 0.70 -5.81
C VAL A 32 -4.19 0.48 -5.44
N PHE A 33 -5.04 0.36 -6.46
CA PHE A 33 -6.47 0.11 -6.30
C PHE A 33 -6.78 -1.39 -6.45
N ASP A 34 -7.79 -1.86 -5.73
CA ASP A 34 -8.43 -3.14 -6.03
C ASP A 34 -9.26 -2.99 -7.33
N PRO A 35 -8.98 -3.78 -8.39
CA PRO A 35 -9.71 -3.64 -9.66
C PRO A 35 -11.11 -4.25 -9.62
N SER A 36 -11.45 -5.03 -8.59
CA SER A 36 -12.74 -5.72 -8.46
C SER A 36 -13.71 -5.02 -7.51
N VAL A 37 -13.20 -4.27 -6.53
CA VAL A 37 -14.02 -3.58 -5.52
C VAL A 37 -13.68 -2.10 -5.51
N ALA A 38 -14.60 -1.29 -6.05
CA ALA A 38 -14.48 0.16 -6.01
C ALA A 38 -14.31 0.67 -4.57
N GLY A 39 -13.39 1.62 -4.38
CA GLY A 39 -13.10 2.22 -3.08
C GLY A 39 -12.11 1.43 -2.21
N VAL A 40 -11.71 0.22 -2.59
CA VAL A 40 -10.61 -0.48 -1.91
C VAL A 40 -9.28 -0.07 -2.54
N LEU A 41 -8.36 0.41 -1.71
CA LEU A 41 -7.02 0.79 -2.14
C LEU A 41 -6.00 0.63 -1.01
N TYR A 42 -4.75 0.50 -1.42
CA TYR A 42 -3.60 0.25 -0.56
C TYR A 42 -2.53 1.31 -0.78
N VAL A 43 -1.82 1.65 0.28
CA VAL A 43 -0.73 2.61 0.29
C VAL A 43 0.50 1.99 0.95
N GLY A 44 1.63 2.05 0.26
CA GLY A 44 2.95 1.69 0.78
C GLY A 44 3.67 2.94 1.25
N THR A 45 4.30 2.87 2.43
CA THR A 45 4.91 4.04 3.09
C THR A 45 6.36 3.78 3.48
N HIS A 46 7.09 4.87 3.74
CA HIS A 46 8.39 4.85 4.42
C HIS A 46 8.17 4.61 5.93
N GLY A 47 8.67 3.50 6.47
CA GLY A 47 8.63 3.15 7.89
C GLY A 47 7.25 2.84 8.48
N GLY A 48 6.15 3.18 7.79
CA GLY A 48 4.78 2.96 8.26
C GLY A 48 4.16 1.63 7.79
N GLY A 49 4.78 0.94 6.84
CA GLY A 49 4.26 -0.29 6.24
C GLY A 49 3.16 -0.04 5.23
N VAL A 50 2.15 -0.92 5.23
CA VAL A 50 0.99 -0.83 4.34
C VAL A 50 -0.22 -0.28 5.09
N TYR A 51 -0.94 0.63 4.45
CA TYR A 51 -2.25 1.11 4.86
C TYR A 51 -3.30 0.70 3.84
N ARG A 52 -4.51 0.40 4.30
CA ARG A 52 -5.66 0.07 3.45
C ARG A 52 -6.83 0.97 3.77
N SER A 53 -7.51 1.40 2.71
CA SER A 53 -8.85 1.99 2.79
C SER A 53 -9.86 1.06 2.12
N LEU A 54 -11.09 1.07 2.64
CA LEU A 54 -12.22 0.31 2.10
C LEU A 54 -13.34 1.23 1.58
N ASP A 55 -13.13 2.55 1.62
CA ASP A 55 -14.16 3.58 1.44
C ASP A 55 -13.67 4.75 0.57
N GLY A 56 -12.81 4.45 -0.41
CA GLY A 56 -12.31 5.41 -1.39
C GLY A 56 -11.33 6.42 -0.80
N GLY A 57 -10.60 6.04 0.24
CA GLY A 57 -9.56 6.87 0.87
C GLY A 57 -10.11 7.81 1.94
N THR A 58 -11.35 7.61 2.39
CA THR A 58 -11.97 8.42 3.45
C THR A 58 -11.46 8.00 4.83
N THR A 59 -11.28 6.70 5.07
CA THR A 59 -10.65 6.16 6.26
C THR A 59 -9.53 5.18 5.91
N TRP A 60 -8.50 5.14 6.77
CA TRP A 60 -7.30 4.34 6.57
C TRP A 60 -6.98 3.51 7.81
N LYS A 61 -6.57 2.26 7.59
CA LYS A 61 -6.10 1.37 8.65
C LYS A 61 -4.76 0.77 8.26
N GLN A 62 -3.82 0.77 9.19
CA GLN A 62 -2.55 0.06 9.01
C GLN A 62 -2.82 -1.46 8.92
N CYS A 63 -2.24 -2.11 7.92
CA CYS A 63 -2.40 -3.53 7.65
C CYS A 63 -1.06 -4.19 7.33
N SER A 64 -0.14 -4.15 8.30
CA SER A 64 1.26 -4.59 8.13
C SER A 64 1.60 -5.86 8.90
N VAL A 65 0.60 -6.62 9.38
CA VAL A 65 0.85 -7.81 10.21
C VAL A 65 1.66 -8.85 9.42
N GLY A 66 2.84 -9.20 9.92
CA GLY A 66 3.75 -10.17 9.28
C GLY A 66 4.83 -9.53 8.39
N LEU A 67 4.75 -8.24 8.09
CA LEU A 67 5.87 -7.50 7.49
C LEU A 67 6.95 -7.28 8.55
N LYS A 68 8.18 -7.72 8.28
CA LYS A 68 9.33 -7.46 9.16
C LYS A 68 10.00 -6.12 8.85
N ASN A 69 9.85 -5.67 7.61
CA ASN A 69 10.35 -4.39 7.13
C ASN A 69 9.15 -3.54 6.68
N LEU A 70 9.08 -2.31 7.16
CA LEU A 70 7.95 -1.40 6.96
C LEU A 70 8.21 -0.34 5.88
N ASP A 71 9.36 -0.38 5.22
CA ASP A 71 9.66 0.46 4.06
C ASP A 71 9.11 -0.18 2.79
N VAL A 72 7.86 0.12 2.47
CA VAL A 72 7.13 -0.49 1.34
C VAL A 72 7.19 0.42 0.13
N HIS A 73 7.95 0.02 -0.89
CA HIS A 73 8.18 0.81 -2.10
C HIS A 73 7.27 0.43 -3.27
N SER A 74 6.75 -0.79 -3.28
CA SER A 74 5.91 -1.25 -4.37
C SER A 74 4.78 -2.12 -3.86
N LEU A 75 3.61 -1.97 -4.46
CA LEU A 75 2.42 -2.74 -4.15
C LEU A 75 1.73 -3.14 -5.44
N VAL A 76 1.20 -4.36 -5.49
CA VAL A 76 0.36 -4.84 -6.59
C VAL A 76 -0.78 -5.67 -6.03
N VAL A 77 -2.02 -5.37 -6.46
CA VAL A 77 -3.18 -6.23 -6.27
C VAL A 77 -3.31 -7.12 -7.49
N VAL A 78 -3.38 -8.44 -7.32
CA VAL A 78 -3.49 -9.38 -8.44
C VAL A 78 -4.89 -9.29 -9.06
N PRO A 79 -5.04 -8.90 -10.34
CA PRO A 79 -6.36 -8.62 -10.92
C PRO A 79 -7.29 -9.83 -10.96
N SER A 80 -6.74 -11.03 -11.19
CA SER A 80 -7.50 -12.28 -11.23
C SER A 80 -7.94 -12.79 -9.86
N ASN A 81 -7.30 -12.33 -8.78
CA ASN A 81 -7.68 -12.65 -7.41
C ASN A 81 -7.21 -11.53 -6.45
N PRO A 82 -8.03 -10.50 -6.23
CA PRO A 82 -7.65 -9.33 -5.44
C PRO A 82 -7.41 -9.58 -3.94
N ARG A 83 -7.70 -10.80 -3.45
CA ARG A 83 -7.22 -11.22 -2.12
C ARG A 83 -5.71 -11.38 -2.07
N ILE A 84 -5.06 -11.59 -3.22
CA ILE A 84 -3.61 -11.66 -3.33
C ILE A 84 -3.06 -10.25 -3.55
N VAL A 85 -2.29 -9.79 -2.58
CA VAL A 85 -1.56 -8.52 -2.66
C VAL A 85 -0.08 -8.81 -2.47
N LEU A 86 0.76 -8.20 -3.31
CA LEU A 86 2.21 -8.30 -3.24
C LEU A 86 2.78 -6.96 -2.76
N ALA A 87 3.79 -7.03 -1.89
CA ALA A 87 4.49 -5.86 -1.37
C ALA A 87 6.01 -6.04 -1.52
N GLY A 88 6.64 -5.09 -2.20
CA GLY A 88 8.09 -5.00 -2.30
C GLY A 88 8.63 -4.01 -1.28
N THR A 89 9.63 -4.42 -0.51
CA THR A 89 10.21 -3.62 0.56
C THR A 89 11.65 -3.21 0.27
N LEU A 90 12.15 -2.16 0.94
CA LEU A 90 13.56 -1.78 0.88
C LEU A 90 14.39 -2.64 1.82
N ASN A 91 15.30 -3.46 1.31
CA ASN A 91 16.14 -4.35 2.13
C ASN A 91 15.31 -5.30 3.03
N GLY A 92 14.15 -5.75 2.54
CA GLY A 92 13.29 -6.70 3.25
C GLY A 92 12.68 -7.76 2.34
N GLY A 93 12.96 -7.71 1.03
CA GLY A 93 12.46 -8.65 0.05
C GLY A 93 11.01 -8.43 -0.38
N LEU A 94 10.44 -9.49 -0.93
CA LEU A 94 9.06 -9.58 -1.42
C LEU A 94 8.17 -10.22 -0.36
N TYR A 95 7.00 -9.65 -0.14
CA TYR A 95 5.95 -10.21 0.70
C TYR A 95 4.69 -10.47 -0.11
N ARG A 96 3.95 -11.49 0.31
CA ARG A 96 2.66 -11.88 -0.28
C ARG A 96 1.61 -12.00 0.82
N SER A 97 0.45 -11.42 0.56
CA SER A 97 -0.78 -11.65 1.31
C SER A 97 -1.75 -12.49 0.48
N THR A 98 -2.60 -13.27 1.13
CA THR A 98 -3.71 -14.04 0.51
C THR A 98 -5.08 -13.69 1.07
N ASP A 99 -5.14 -12.70 1.94
CA ASP A 99 -6.32 -12.29 2.71
C ASP A 99 -6.58 -10.78 2.60
N GLY A 100 -6.23 -10.19 1.44
CA GLY A 100 -6.47 -8.78 1.14
C GLY A 100 -5.59 -7.84 1.97
N GLY A 101 -4.35 -8.24 2.26
CA GLY A 101 -3.38 -7.45 3.02
C GLY A 101 -3.60 -7.50 4.53
N SER A 102 -4.40 -8.42 5.05
CA SER A 102 -4.64 -8.54 6.49
C SER A 102 -3.44 -9.19 7.21
N ARG A 103 -2.78 -10.14 6.54
CA ARG A 103 -1.51 -10.74 6.94
C ARG A 103 -0.57 -10.91 5.74
N TRP A 104 0.73 -10.79 6.00
CA TRP A 104 1.79 -10.90 5.02
C TRP A 104 2.77 -12.01 5.38
N GLU A 105 3.28 -12.68 4.35
CA GLU A 105 4.28 -13.73 4.44
C GLU A 105 5.45 -13.40 3.51
N PHE A 106 6.68 -13.64 3.97
CA PHE A 106 7.88 -13.46 3.17
C PHE A 106 7.89 -14.42 1.98
N ASN A 107 8.26 -13.93 0.80
CA ASN A 107 8.06 -14.62 -0.48
C ASN A 107 9.25 -14.51 -1.45
N SER A 108 10.41 -14.02 -1.01
CA SER A 108 11.64 -13.99 -1.82
C SER A 108 12.70 -14.97 -1.29
N GLN A 109 13.79 -15.14 -2.04
CA GLN A 109 14.95 -15.94 -1.61
C GLN A 109 15.83 -15.19 -0.59
N ASP A 110 15.87 -13.86 -0.69
CA ASP A 110 16.64 -12.97 0.17
C ASP A 110 15.85 -11.69 0.52
N GLU A 111 16.41 -10.92 1.45
CA GLU A 111 15.87 -9.63 1.90
C GLU A 111 16.39 -8.46 1.03
N GLY A 112 16.41 -8.64 -0.30
CA GLY A 112 16.83 -7.61 -1.24
C GLY A 112 15.90 -6.39 -1.32
N GLN A 113 16.31 -5.43 -2.15
CA GLN A 113 15.52 -4.24 -2.44
C GLN A 113 14.54 -4.51 -3.59
N VAL A 114 13.26 -4.17 -3.39
CA VAL A 114 12.23 -4.31 -4.42
C VAL A 114 11.63 -2.93 -4.73
N TRP A 115 12.10 -2.33 -5.82
CA TRP A 115 11.70 -0.99 -6.27
C TRP A 115 10.40 -0.96 -7.07
N GLY A 116 10.07 -2.06 -7.73
CA GLY A 116 8.91 -2.13 -8.62
C GLY A 116 8.40 -3.56 -8.73
N LEU A 117 7.09 -3.68 -8.91
CA LEU A 117 6.38 -4.93 -9.09
C LEU A 117 5.36 -4.78 -10.20
N SER A 118 5.15 -5.85 -10.95
CA SER A 118 4.06 -5.97 -11.90
C SER A 118 3.62 -7.43 -11.96
N VAL A 119 2.35 -7.65 -12.25
CA VAL A 119 1.76 -8.97 -12.47
C VAL A 119 0.97 -8.94 -13.77
N ARG A 120 0.82 -10.11 -14.39
CA ARG A 120 0.09 -10.28 -15.64
C ARG A 120 -1.35 -10.70 -15.40
#